data_AF-A0A352XIZ5-F1
#
_entry.id   AF-A0A352XIZ5-F1
#
_cell.length_a   1.000
_cell.length_b   1.000
_cell.length_c   1.000
_cell.angle_alpha   90.00
_cell.angle_beta   90.00
_cell.angle_gamma   90.00
#
_symmetry.space_group_name_H-M   'P 1'
#
loop_
_entity.id
_entity.type
_entity.pdbx_description
1 polymer ?
#
loop_
_entity_poly.entity_id
_entity_poly.type
_entity_poly.pdbx_seq_one_letter_code
_entity_poly.pdbx_strand_id
1 'polypeptide(L)'
;MNFHLYNLHFSPTLPILIIGAVAALLIGILCVKSYRRSPNKRRSAILESLRFIIALLVIALLWQPEWLTVIHPTTKPRIAVIWDDSKSMETTDAQLPQLFSPNKEITTRKEFTQRLLASNLWSALSAEGKNELVTRSFSSHPTDPALKASAGSDLSTPLDELLEKESNLRAAVVISDGDWNLGQPPVSAAQKFLLRKIPLFTIPTGSETRLPDLDLLTVNAPTYGIVGENLQIPFTIRSSLNREVKTTIRLRDEAGRERTKAITLPPNKTTYDTILWRLEKEGSSTLELSFPPSQGELVPLNNSRKFTISGKPEKIRVLVVESLPRWEYRFLRNALSRDPGVELSCF
;
A
#
# COMPACT_ATOMS: atom_id res chain seq x y z
N MET A 1 -14.44 49.92 -7.50
CA MET A 1 -15.86 49.72 -7.85
C MET A 1 -15.84 49.04 -9.20
N ASN A 2 -16.27 47.79 -9.27
CA ASN A 2 -16.25 47.03 -10.50
C ASN A 2 -17.64 47.05 -11.09
N PHE A 3 -17.75 47.26 -12.39
CA PHE A 3 -19.04 47.22 -13.09
C PHE A 3 -18.93 46.31 -14.32
N HIS A 4 -20.00 45.55 -14.54
CA HIS A 4 -20.09 44.53 -15.57
C HIS A 4 -21.03 45.01 -16.68
N LEU A 5 -20.55 44.97 -17.92
CA LEU A 5 -21.35 45.08 -19.13
C LEU A 5 -21.21 43.76 -19.90
N TYR A 6 -22.12 42.81 -19.66
CA TYR A 6 -22.03 41.45 -20.19
C TYR A 6 -20.66 40.80 -19.87
N ASN A 7 -19.81 40.60 -20.87
CA ASN A 7 -18.49 39.99 -20.74
C ASN A 7 -17.36 41.02 -20.56
N LEU A 8 -17.66 42.32 -20.66
CA LEU A 8 -16.70 43.39 -20.42
C LEU A 8 -16.73 43.75 -18.93
N HIS A 9 -15.59 43.57 -18.28
CA HIS A 9 -15.37 43.95 -16.89
C HIS A 9 -14.48 45.18 -16.85
N PHE A 10 -14.92 46.21 -16.13
CA PHE A 10 -14.11 47.39 -15.88
C PHE A 10 -13.67 47.38 -14.42
N SER A 11 -12.36 47.51 -14.19
CA SER A 11 -11.75 47.54 -12.85
C SER A 11 -11.04 48.87 -12.56
N PRO A 12 -11.69 50.03 -12.70
CA PRO A 12 -11.05 51.30 -12.39
C PRO A 12 -10.84 51.43 -10.88
N THR A 13 -9.65 51.91 -10.50
CA THR A 13 -9.45 52.42 -9.15
C THR A 13 -10.34 53.63 -8.94
N LEU A 14 -10.86 53.83 -7.72
CA LEU A 14 -11.69 54.98 -7.36
C LEU A 14 -11.16 56.34 -7.86
N PRO A 15 -9.85 56.66 -7.73
CA PRO A 15 -9.33 57.92 -8.26
C PRO A 15 -9.41 58.01 -9.78
N ILE A 16 -9.11 56.93 -10.52
CA ILE A 16 -9.14 56.93 -11.99
C ILE A 16 -10.58 57.07 -12.51
N LEU A 17 -11.56 56.48 -11.80
CA LEU A 17 -12.97 56.64 -12.13
C LEU A 17 -13.41 58.10 -11.99
N ILE A 18 -13.07 58.75 -10.88
CA ILE A 18 -13.41 60.15 -10.62
C ILE A 18 -12.72 61.07 -11.63
N ILE A 19 -11.42 60.88 -11.86
CA ILE A 19 -10.64 61.67 -12.83
C ILE A 19 -11.23 61.52 -14.23
N GLY A 20 -11.55 60.29 -14.65
CA GLY A 20 -12.19 60.02 -15.94
C GLY A 20 -13.54 60.72 -16.09
N ALA A 21 -14.40 60.65 -15.07
CA ALA A 21 -15.71 61.30 -15.09
C ALA A 21 -15.61 62.84 -15.15
N VAL A 22 -14.72 63.43 -14.35
CA VAL A 22 -14.47 64.88 -14.36
C VAL A 22 -13.87 65.33 -15.70
N ALA A 23 -12.92 64.57 -16.25
CA ALA A 23 -12.33 64.84 -17.56
C ALA A 23 -13.37 64.79 -18.68
N ALA A 24 -14.25 63.78 -18.70
CA ALA A 24 -15.33 63.68 -19.68
C ALA A 24 -16.27 64.90 -19.61
N LEU A 25 -16.64 65.33 -18.40
CA LEU A 25 -17.52 66.48 -18.19
C LEU A 25 -16.86 67.80 -18.64
N LEU A 26 -15.60 68.03 -18.28
CA LEU A 26 -14.85 69.22 -18.70
C LEU A 26 -14.66 69.28 -20.22
N ILE A 27 -14.29 68.16 -20.85
CA ILE A 27 -14.11 68.08 -22.30
C ILE A 27 -15.46 68.33 -23.00
N GLY A 28 -16.56 67.76 -22.50
CA GLY A 28 -17.90 68.01 -23.02
C GLY A 28 -18.29 69.49 -22.98
N ILE A 29 -18.03 70.18 -21.87
CA ILE A 29 -18.28 71.63 -21.73
C ILE A 29 -17.45 72.43 -22.74
N LEU A 30 -16.17 72.09 -22.91
CA LEU A 30 -15.28 72.75 -23.87
C LEU A 30 -15.74 72.53 -25.32
N CYS A 31 -16.15 71.32 -25.69
CA CYS A 31 -16.70 71.00 -27.01
C CYS A 31 -17.98 71.80 -27.31
N VAL A 32 -18.89 71.93 -26.34
CA VAL A 32 -20.12 72.74 -26.49
C VAL A 32 -19.80 74.23 -26.63
N LYS A 33 -18.84 74.74 -25.85
CA LYS A 33 -18.41 76.14 -25.91
C LYS A 33 -17.71 76.46 -27.25
N SER A 34 -16.89 75.53 -27.75
CA SER A 34 -16.22 75.62 -29.06
C SER A 34 -17.26 75.61 -30.20
N TYR A 35 -18.22 74.68 -30.15
CA TYR A 35 -19.33 74.62 -31.10
C TYR A 35 -20.15 75.92 -31.15
N ARG A 36 -20.47 76.52 -29.99
CA ARG A 36 -21.24 77.79 -29.91
C ARG A 36 -20.48 79.01 -30.43
N ARG A 37 -19.15 79.01 -30.40
CA ARG A 37 -18.30 80.13 -30.83
C ARG A 37 -17.86 80.06 -32.29
N SER A 38 -18.10 78.94 -32.97
CA SER A 38 -17.60 78.75 -34.33
C SER A 38 -18.52 79.35 -35.41
N PRO A 39 -17.97 80.07 -36.40
CA PRO A 39 -18.74 80.61 -37.51
C PRO A 39 -19.30 79.52 -38.44
N ASN A 40 -18.60 78.37 -38.57
CA ASN A 40 -19.02 77.25 -39.42
C ASN A 40 -19.56 76.07 -38.58
N LYS A 41 -20.84 76.19 -38.17
CA LYS A 41 -21.49 75.27 -37.22
C LYS A 41 -21.42 73.78 -37.61
N ARG A 42 -21.56 73.43 -38.91
CA ARG A 42 -21.55 72.02 -39.36
C ARG A 42 -20.18 71.35 -39.23
N ARG A 43 -19.10 72.01 -39.70
CA ARG A 43 -17.74 71.46 -39.62
C ARG A 43 -17.26 71.36 -38.17
N SER A 44 -17.57 72.37 -37.35
CA SER A 44 -17.20 72.34 -35.93
C SER A 44 -18.01 71.31 -35.13
N ALA A 45 -19.27 71.04 -35.47
CA ALA A 45 -20.01 69.93 -34.86
C ALA A 45 -19.33 68.58 -35.13
N ILE A 46 -18.89 68.34 -36.37
CA ILE A 46 -18.24 67.08 -36.76
C ILE A 46 -16.88 66.92 -36.05
N LEU A 47 -16.05 67.97 -36.03
CA LEU A 47 -14.73 67.91 -35.38
C LEU A 47 -14.82 67.80 -33.85
N GLU A 48 -15.72 68.54 -33.21
CA GLU A 48 -15.88 68.48 -31.75
C GLU A 48 -16.57 67.19 -31.30
N SER A 49 -17.50 66.64 -32.08
CA SER A 49 -18.06 65.30 -31.79
C SER A 49 -17.01 64.21 -31.93
N LEU A 50 -16.18 64.26 -32.98
CA LEU A 50 -15.06 63.32 -33.14
C LEU A 50 -14.07 63.43 -31.97
N ARG A 51 -13.71 64.65 -31.56
CA ARG A 51 -12.82 64.89 -30.41
C ARG A 51 -13.42 64.35 -29.11
N PHE A 52 -14.71 64.57 -28.88
CA PHE A 52 -15.40 64.05 -27.70
C PHE A 52 -15.44 62.51 -27.70
N ILE A 53 -15.70 61.89 -28.86
CA ILE A 53 -15.68 60.42 -29.02
C ILE A 53 -14.28 59.87 -28.72
N ILE A 54 -13.22 60.47 -29.27
CA ILE A 54 -11.84 60.03 -29.01
C ILE A 54 -11.50 60.15 -27.51
N ALA A 55 -11.85 61.26 -26.88
CA ALA A 55 -11.62 61.45 -25.44
C ALA A 55 -12.37 60.41 -24.60
N LEU A 56 -13.61 60.09 -24.96
CA LEU A 56 -14.41 59.08 -24.28
C LEU A 56 -13.80 57.68 -24.45
N LEU A 57 -13.26 57.37 -25.63
CA LEU A 57 -12.55 56.12 -25.91
C LEU A 57 -11.27 55.97 -25.07
N VAL A 58 -10.49 57.05 -24.93
CA VAL A 58 -9.30 57.09 -24.07
C VAL A 58 -9.65 56.88 -22.60
N ILE A 59 -10.72 57.53 -22.12
CA ILE A 59 -11.21 57.34 -20.74
C ILE A 59 -11.69 55.91 -20.52
N ALA A 60 -12.40 55.32 -21.50
CA ALA A 60 -12.84 53.94 -21.43
C ALA A 60 -11.67 52.94 -21.40
N LEU A 61 -10.58 53.19 -22.15
CA LEU A 61 -9.35 52.39 -22.10
C LEU A 61 -8.61 52.53 -20.76
N LEU A 62 -8.61 53.74 -20.17
CA LEU A 62 -8.06 54.00 -18.83
C LEU A 62 -8.79 53.23 -17.72
N TRP A 63 -10.05 52.87 -17.94
CA TRP A 63 -10.82 52.04 -17.02
C TRP A 63 -10.51 50.54 -17.13
N GLN A 64 -9.49 50.17 -17.91
CA GLN A 64 -9.00 48.79 -18.06
C GLN A 64 -10.13 47.82 -18.41
N PRO A 65 -10.68 47.89 -19.63
CA PRO A 65 -11.69 46.93 -20.07
C PRO A 65 -11.03 45.56 -20.21
N GLU A 66 -11.44 44.62 -19.38
CA GLU A 66 -11.02 43.23 -19.42
C GLU A 66 -12.15 42.35 -19.94
N TRP A 67 -11.85 41.45 -20.87
CA TRP A 67 -12.80 40.46 -21.33
C TRP A 67 -12.67 39.20 -20.47
N LEU A 68 -13.59 39.03 -19.51
CA LEU A 68 -13.53 37.90 -18.59
C LEU A 68 -14.20 36.67 -19.21
N THR A 69 -13.40 35.67 -19.59
CA THR A 69 -13.87 34.35 -19.97
C THR A 69 -13.80 33.40 -18.77
N VAL A 70 -14.93 33.19 -18.09
CA VAL A 70 -15.01 32.19 -17.00
C VAL A 70 -15.21 30.81 -17.61
N ILE A 71 -14.11 30.08 -17.83
CA ILE A 71 -14.15 28.69 -18.29
C ILE A 71 -14.52 27.81 -17.11
N HIS A 72 -15.75 27.28 -17.12
CA HIS A 72 -16.14 26.22 -16.20
C HIS A 72 -15.69 24.89 -16.81
N PRO A 73 -14.79 24.12 -16.16
CA PRO A 73 -14.43 22.81 -16.67
C PRO A 73 -15.69 21.95 -16.75
N THR A 74 -15.93 21.39 -17.95
CA THR A 74 -17.05 20.48 -18.23
C THR A 74 -16.80 19.06 -17.74
N THR A 75 -15.60 18.78 -17.21
CA THR A 75 -15.26 17.49 -16.64
C THR A 75 -15.95 17.32 -15.30
N LYS A 76 -16.64 16.19 -15.13
CA LYS A 76 -17.24 15.85 -13.85
C LYS A 76 -16.14 15.68 -12.80
N PRO A 77 -16.33 16.18 -11.57
CA PRO A 77 -15.39 15.92 -10.49
C PRO A 77 -15.23 14.42 -10.26
N ARG A 78 -13.99 13.97 -10.10
CA ARG A 78 -13.66 12.57 -9.89
C ARG A 78 -13.36 12.27 -8.43
N ILE A 79 -13.82 11.12 -7.95
CA ILE A 79 -13.44 10.57 -6.64
C ILE A 79 -12.65 9.30 -6.92
N ALA A 80 -11.38 9.28 -6.53
CA ALA A 80 -10.54 8.10 -6.66
C ALA A 80 -10.72 7.20 -5.45
N VAL A 81 -10.96 5.91 -5.66
CA VAL A 81 -10.91 4.87 -4.63
C VAL A 81 -9.81 3.92 -5.03
N ILE A 82 -8.73 3.92 -4.25
CA ILE A 82 -7.61 3.02 -4.45
C ILE A 82 -7.50 2.03 -3.30
N TRP A 83 -7.11 0.80 -3.61
CA TRP A 83 -6.88 -0.22 -2.61
C TRP A 83 -5.57 -0.96 -2.84
N ASP A 84 -5.01 -1.41 -1.73
CA ASP A 84 -3.80 -2.21 -1.67
C ASP A 84 -4.13 -3.67 -2.04
N ASP A 85 -3.34 -4.26 -2.94
CA ASP A 85 -3.40 -5.69 -3.31
C ASP A 85 -2.03 -6.39 -3.06
N SER A 86 -1.26 -5.86 -2.11
CA SER A 86 -0.01 -6.47 -1.65
C SER A 86 -0.23 -7.67 -0.73
N LYS A 87 0.86 -8.35 -0.35
CA LYS A 87 0.80 -9.65 0.34
C LYS A 87 0.25 -9.53 1.74
N SER A 88 0.50 -8.40 2.36
CA SER A 88 0.02 -8.12 3.71
C SER A 88 -1.52 -8.13 3.74
N MET A 89 -2.17 -7.85 2.62
CA MET A 89 -3.62 -7.91 2.48
C MET A 89 -4.18 -9.35 2.52
N GLU A 90 -3.36 -10.38 2.32
CA GLU A 90 -3.77 -11.79 2.48
C GLU A 90 -3.82 -12.22 3.95
N THR A 91 -3.36 -11.37 4.89
CA THR A 91 -3.35 -11.68 6.33
C THR A 91 -4.77 -11.79 6.88
N THR A 92 -5.03 -12.85 7.64
CA THR A 92 -6.32 -13.13 8.32
C THR A 92 -6.40 -12.43 9.67
N ASP A 93 -6.70 -11.14 9.66
CA ASP A 93 -6.88 -10.36 10.89
C ASP A 93 -7.92 -9.23 10.76
N ALA A 94 -8.66 -9.19 9.64
CA ALA A 94 -9.70 -8.20 9.44
C ALA A 94 -11.01 -8.70 10.06
N GLN A 95 -11.49 -7.99 11.09
CA GLN A 95 -12.81 -8.26 11.67
C GLN A 95 -13.88 -7.50 10.89
N LEU A 96 -14.86 -8.23 10.36
CA LEU A 96 -15.94 -7.60 9.60
C LEU A 96 -16.82 -6.70 10.50
N PRO A 97 -17.12 -5.46 10.06
CA PRO A 97 -18.13 -4.63 10.71
C PRO A 97 -19.49 -5.32 10.73
N GLN A 98 -20.32 -4.98 11.72
CA GLN A 98 -21.70 -5.50 11.84
C GLN A 98 -22.54 -5.30 10.58
N LEU A 99 -22.22 -4.28 9.78
CA LEU A 99 -22.85 -4.02 8.48
C LEU A 99 -22.69 -5.18 7.49
N PHE A 100 -21.58 -5.91 7.56
CA PHE A 100 -21.23 -6.98 6.62
C PHE A 100 -21.39 -8.38 7.21
N SER A 101 -21.22 -8.54 8.53
CA SER A 101 -21.45 -9.82 9.21
C SER A 101 -21.93 -9.58 10.64
N PRO A 102 -23.10 -10.09 11.05
CA PRO A 102 -23.61 -9.92 12.42
C PRO A 102 -22.71 -10.61 13.47
N ASN A 103 -22.00 -11.66 13.07
CA ASN A 103 -21.12 -12.45 13.96
C ASN A 103 -19.69 -11.91 14.06
N LYS A 104 -19.37 -10.78 13.40
CA LYS A 104 -18.01 -10.19 13.34
C LYS A 104 -16.94 -11.23 13.01
N GLU A 105 -17.19 -12.00 11.96
CA GLU A 105 -16.25 -13.00 11.46
C GLU A 105 -14.90 -12.37 11.10
N ILE A 106 -13.84 -13.14 11.32
CA ILE A 106 -12.48 -12.76 10.94
C ILE A 106 -12.21 -13.31 9.55
N THR A 107 -11.75 -12.43 8.68
CA THR A 107 -11.41 -12.75 7.29
C THR A 107 -10.06 -12.14 6.92
N THR A 108 -9.61 -12.39 5.71
CA THR A 108 -8.45 -11.72 5.12
C THR A 108 -8.75 -10.24 4.89
N ARG A 109 -7.73 -9.38 5.01
CA ARG A 109 -7.89 -7.96 4.69
C ARG A 109 -8.39 -7.77 3.25
N LYS A 110 -7.94 -8.61 2.31
CA LYS A 110 -8.36 -8.65 0.91
C LYS A 110 -9.85 -8.98 0.71
N GLU A 111 -10.37 -9.98 1.42
CA GLU A 111 -11.81 -10.26 1.35
C GLU A 111 -12.63 -9.10 1.93
N PHE A 112 -12.15 -8.47 3.01
CA PHE A 112 -12.79 -7.27 3.56
C PHE A 112 -12.80 -6.13 2.53
N THR A 113 -11.68 -5.84 1.87
CA THR A 113 -11.63 -4.79 0.84
C THR A 113 -12.55 -5.10 -0.33
N GLN A 114 -12.61 -6.34 -0.79
CA GLN A 114 -13.51 -6.76 -1.87
C GLN A 114 -14.99 -6.60 -1.50
N ARG A 115 -15.39 -7.01 -0.28
CA ARG A 115 -16.76 -6.81 0.21
C ARG A 115 -17.09 -5.32 0.35
N LEU A 116 -16.13 -4.51 0.80
CA LEU A 116 -16.28 -3.07 0.91
C LEU A 116 -16.47 -2.44 -0.48
N LEU A 117 -15.64 -2.79 -1.46
CA LEU A 117 -15.73 -2.31 -2.85
C LEU A 117 -17.04 -2.73 -3.54
N ALA A 118 -17.54 -3.93 -3.25
CA ALA A 118 -18.82 -4.43 -3.77
C ALA A 118 -20.05 -3.80 -3.07
N SER A 119 -19.86 -3.09 -1.97
CA SER A 119 -20.96 -2.52 -1.19
C SER A 119 -21.61 -1.32 -1.88
N ASN A 120 -22.90 -1.10 -1.60
CA ASN A 120 -23.64 0.07 -2.10
C ASN A 120 -23.22 1.39 -1.43
N LEU A 121 -22.24 1.39 -0.51
CA LEU A 121 -21.77 2.59 0.19
C LEU A 121 -21.21 3.63 -0.80
N TRP A 122 -20.61 3.17 -1.90
CA TRP A 122 -20.03 4.04 -2.93
C TRP A 122 -21.10 4.75 -3.78
N SER A 123 -22.34 4.25 -3.81
CA SER A 123 -23.43 4.89 -4.56
C SER A 123 -23.80 6.27 -4.00
N ALA A 124 -23.62 6.48 -2.69
CA ALA A 124 -23.79 7.79 -2.08
C ALA A 124 -22.75 8.80 -2.59
N LEU A 125 -21.51 8.35 -2.87
CA LEU A 125 -20.43 9.20 -3.37
C LEU A 125 -20.59 9.57 -4.84
N SER A 126 -21.24 8.72 -5.65
CA SER A 126 -21.55 9.06 -7.05
C SER A 126 -22.61 10.16 -7.14
N ALA A 127 -23.37 10.41 -6.05
CA ALA A 127 -24.33 11.50 -5.89
C ALA A 127 -25.22 11.71 -7.13
N GLU A 128 -25.80 10.61 -7.63
CA GLU A 128 -26.68 10.57 -8.80
C GLU A 128 -25.99 11.04 -10.11
N GLY A 129 -24.70 10.73 -10.27
CA GLY A 129 -23.94 11.01 -11.50
C GLY A 129 -23.30 12.40 -11.56
N LYS A 130 -23.27 13.12 -10.42
CA LYS A 130 -22.52 14.37 -10.25
C LYS A 130 -21.01 14.13 -10.13
N ASN A 131 -20.61 13.01 -9.55
CA ASN A 131 -19.20 12.62 -9.44
C ASN A 131 -18.96 11.32 -10.22
N GLU A 132 -17.78 11.20 -10.82
CA GLU A 132 -17.31 9.96 -11.46
C GLU A 132 -16.38 9.21 -10.48
N LEU A 133 -16.64 7.92 -10.26
CA LEU A 133 -15.84 7.08 -9.37
C LEU A 133 -14.75 6.38 -10.17
N VAL A 134 -13.49 6.57 -9.79
CA VAL A 134 -12.35 5.89 -10.40
C VAL A 134 -11.78 4.89 -9.41
N THR A 135 -11.83 3.60 -9.74
CA THR A 135 -11.37 2.50 -8.89
C THR A 135 -10.08 1.91 -9.44
N ARG A 136 -9.01 1.83 -8.63
CA ARG A 136 -7.73 1.21 -9.05
C ARG A 136 -7.05 0.45 -7.91
N SER A 137 -6.54 -0.74 -8.19
CA SER A 137 -5.62 -1.46 -7.29
C SER A 137 -4.18 -1.02 -7.48
N PHE A 138 -3.37 -1.05 -6.43
CA PHE A 138 -1.91 -0.88 -6.52
C PHE A 138 -1.19 -2.02 -5.77
N SER A 139 0.13 -2.12 -5.98
CA SER A 139 0.98 -3.14 -5.37
C SER A 139 0.53 -4.59 -5.61
N SER A 140 -0.19 -4.83 -6.72
CA SER A 140 -0.62 -6.16 -7.13
C SER A 140 0.57 -7.09 -7.33
N HIS A 141 0.42 -8.33 -6.85
CA HIS A 141 1.49 -9.32 -6.95
C HIS A 141 1.87 -9.67 -8.40
N PRO A 142 3.15 -9.50 -8.79
CA PRO A 142 3.59 -9.93 -10.11
C PRO A 142 3.49 -11.45 -10.24
N THR A 143 2.92 -11.91 -11.35
CA THR A 143 2.79 -13.33 -11.68
C THR A 143 4.15 -13.98 -11.97
N ASP A 144 5.11 -13.19 -12.47
CA ASP A 144 6.45 -13.63 -12.85
C ASP A 144 7.31 -13.99 -11.62
N PRO A 145 7.82 -15.24 -11.52
CA PRO A 145 8.68 -15.69 -10.43
C PRO A 145 9.89 -14.80 -10.13
N ALA A 146 10.50 -14.17 -11.14
CA ALA A 146 11.69 -13.34 -10.96
C ALA A 146 11.38 -12.02 -10.22
N LEU A 147 10.18 -11.47 -10.44
CA LEU A 147 9.74 -10.21 -9.86
C LEU A 147 9.04 -10.38 -8.49
N LYS A 148 8.68 -11.61 -8.11
CA LYS A 148 8.08 -11.91 -6.80
C LYS A 148 8.96 -11.50 -5.62
N ALA A 149 10.28 -11.61 -5.77
CA ALA A 149 11.23 -11.23 -4.73
C ALA A 149 11.28 -9.70 -4.50
N SER A 150 10.92 -8.92 -5.52
CA SER A 150 10.89 -7.45 -5.47
C SER A 150 9.48 -6.90 -5.22
N ALA A 151 8.49 -7.77 -4.97
CA ALA A 151 7.13 -7.35 -4.68
C ALA A 151 7.04 -6.74 -3.27
N GLY A 152 6.35 -5.60 -3.16
CA GLY A 152 6.14 -4.90 -1.90
C GLY A 152 4.98 -3.91 -1.97
N SER A 153 4.63 -3.32 -0.83
CA SER A 153 3.62 -2.28 -0.73
C SER A 153 4.27 -0.91 -0.91
N ASP A 154 3.78 -0.16 -1.92
CA ASP A 154 4.13 1.23 -2.18
C ASP A 154 2.85 2.07 -2.19
N LEU A 155 2.73 2.93 -1.19
CA LEU A 155 1.59 3.84 -1.04
C LEU A 155 1.82 5.20 -1.71
N SER A 156 3.08 5.56 -1.99
CA SER A 156 3.46 6.90 -2.45
C SER A 156 3.27 7.09 -3.95
N THR A 157 3.81 6.18 -4.75
CA THR A 157 3.75 6.21 -6.22
C THR A 157 2.31 6.22 -6.74
N PRO A 158 1.39 5.32 -6.31
CA PRO A 158 0.02 5.36 -6.82
C PRO A 158 -0.72 6.66 -6.45
N LEU A 159 -0.42 7.26 -5.30
CA LEU A 159 -0.98 8.56 -4.92
C LEU A 159 -0.46 9.70 -5.81
N ASP A 160 0.83 9.70 -6.13
CA ASP A 160 1.42 10.66 -7.06
C ASP A 160 0.84 10.52 -8.47
N GLU A 161 0.71 9.27 -8.95
CA GLU A 161 0.08 8.99 -10.24
C GLU A 161 -1.37 9.47 -10.32
N LEU A 162 -2.13 9.39 -9.23
CA LEU A 162 -3.50 9.93 -9.19
C LEU A 162 -3.50 11.44 -9.41
N LEU A 163 -2.56 12.16 -8.80
CA LEU A 163 -2.44 13.62 -8.96
C LEU A 163 -1.97 14.03 -10.36
N GLU A 164 -1.25 13.17 -11.07
CA GLU A 164 -0.75 13.42 -12.42
C GLU A 164 -1.75 13.02 -13.51
N LYS A 165 -2.36 11.84 -13.39
CA LYS A 165 -3.22 11.25 -14.43
C LYS A 165 -4.67 11.73 -14.34
N GLU A 166 -5.19 11.98 -13.14
CA GLU A 166 -6.60 12.36 -12.97
C GLU A 166 -6.78 13.88 -12.98
N SER A 167 -7.56 14.36 -13.96
CA SER A 167 -7.98 15.76 -14.00
C SER A 167 -9.25 15.96 -13.16
N ASN A 168 -9.34 17.10 -12.46
CA ASN A 168 -10.49 17.44 -11.60
C ASN A 168 -10.78 16.43 -10.46
N LEU A 169 -9.72 15.94 -9.82
CA LEU A 169 -9.82 15.06 -8.65
C LEU A 169 -10.36 15.84 -7.44
N ARG A 170 -11.53 15.45 -6.95
CA ARG A 170 -12.23 16.08 -5.82
C ARG A 170 -11.86 15.47 -4.48
N ALA A 171 -11.60 14.18 -4.44
CA ALA A 171 -11.19 13.46 -3.24
C ALA A 171 -10.51 12.14 -3.63
N ALA A 172 -9.67 11.61 -2.74
CA ALA A 172 -9.13 10.26 -2.84
C ALA A 172 -9.44 9.47 -1.57
N VAL A 173 -9.77 8.19 -1.73
CA VAL A 173 -9.97 7.22 -0.65
C VAL A 173 -8.95 6.10 -0.84
N VAL A 174 -8.18 5.81 0.20
CA VAL A 174 -7.16 4.76 0.20
C VAL A 174 -7.57 3.65 1.16
N ILE A 175 -7.60 2.43 0.69
CA ILE A 175 -7.90 1.24 1.48
C ILE A 175 -6.62 0.41 1.58
N SER A 176 -6.01 0.35 2.76
CA SER A 176 -4.75 -0.35 3.01
C SER A 176 -4.59 -0.63 4.50
N ASP A 177 -3.68 -1.52 4.87
CA ASP A 177 -3.23 -1.71 6.25
C ASP A 177 -2.28 -0.59 6.74
N GLY A 178 -1.80 0.26 5.84
CA GLY A 178 -1.00 1.44 6.15
C GLY A 178 0.50 1.17 6.29
N ASP A 179 0.93 -0.09 6.14
CA ASP A 179 2.35 -0.45 6.12
C ASP A 179 2.90 -0.29 4.70
N TRP A 180 4.16 0.15 4.59
CA TRP A 180 4.86 0.26 3.31
C TRP A 180 6.30 -0.22 3.45
N ASN A 181 6.84 -0.81 2.39
CA ASN A 181 8.22 -1.28 2.34
C ASN A 181 8.95 -0.86 1.04
N LEU A 182 8.23 -0.25 0.10
CA LEU A 182 8.75 0.31 -1.14
C LEU A 182 8.32 1.77 -1.28
N GLY A 183 9.07 2.51 -2.11
CA GLY A 183 8.76 3.91 -2.42
C GLY A 183 9.16 4.89 -1.32
N GLN A 184 8.67 6.12 -1.46
CA GLN A 184 8.85 7.18 -0.47
C GLN A 184 7.84 7.04 0.67
N PRO A 185 8.07 7.68 1.84
CA PRO A 185 7.08 7.70 2.89
C PRO A 185 5.73 8.27 2.39
N PRO A 186 4.59 7.63 2.70
CA PRO A 186 3.27 8.05 2.21
C PRO A 186 2.88 9.48 2.63
N VAL A 187 3.48 9.98 3.71
CA VAL A 187 3.33 11.36 4.19
C VAL A 187 3.72 12.38 3.12
N SER A 188 4.74 12.07 2.29
CA SER A 188 5.17 12.97 1.21
C SER A 188 4.09 13.16 0.13
N ALA A 189 3.44 12.07 -0.28
CA ALA A 189 2.32 12.11 -1.21
C ALA A 189 1.10 12.80 -0.57
N ALA A 190 0.79 12.50 0.69
CA ALA A 190 -0.29 13.15 1.43
C ALA A 190 -0.12 14.68 1.52
N GLN A 191 1.12 15.15 1.67
CA GLN A 191 1.42 16.59 1.67
C GLN A 191 1.13 17.26 0.32
N LYS A 192 1.37 16.56 -0.80
CA LYS A 192 0.99 17.05 -2.14
C LYS A 192 -0.53 17.16 -2.30
N PHE A 193 -1.29 16.20 -1.77
CA PHE A 193 -2.76 16.27 -1.71
C PHE A 193 -3.23 17.50 -0.92
N LEU A 194 -2.62 17.75 0.24
CA LEU A 194 -2.92 18.93 1.07
C LEU A 194 -2.63 20.25 0.33
N LEU A 195 -1.48 20.36 -0.35
CA LEU A 195 -1.10 21.55 -1.13
C LEU A 195 -2.09 21.82 -2.27
N ARG A 196 -2.63 20.77 -2.90
CA ARG A 196 -3.65 20.87 -3.93
C ARG A 196 -5.08 21.01 -3.38
N LYS A 197 -5.26 21.03 -2.06
CA LYS A 197 -6.56 21.10 -1.36
C LYS A 197 -7.50 19.95 -1.73
N ILE A 198 -6.94 18.77 -2.02
CA ILE A 198 -7.69 17.56 -2.31
C ILE A 198 -7.73 16.73 -1.03
N PRO A 199 -8.90 16.49 -0.41
CA PRO A 199 -9.00 15.65 0.76
C PRO A 199 -8.62 14.20 0.44
N LEU A 200 -7.77 13.64 1.31
CA LEU A 200 -7.33 12.25 1.29
C LEU A 200 -7.93 11.53 2.49
N PHE A 201 -8.76 10.53 2.24
CA PHE A 201 -9.38 9.69 3.26
C PHE A 201 -8.71 8.31 3.26
N THR A 202 -8.50 7.75 4.44
CA THR A 202 -7.94 6.41 4.60
C THR A 202 -8.95 5.50 5.29
N ILE A 203 -9.05 4.28 4.81
CA ILE A 203 -9.82 3.20 5.43
C ILE A 203 -8.80 2.13 5.81
N PRO A 204 -8.39 2.07 7.10
CA PRO A 204 -7.45 1.06 7.54
C PRO A 204 -8.07 -0.33 7.44
N THR A 205 -7.27 -1.31 7.04
CA THR A 205 -7.68 -2.71 6.97
C THR A 205 -6.86 -3.56 7.94
N GLY A 206 -7.53 -4.46 8.65
CA GLY A 206 -6.92 -5.26 9.72
C GLY A 206 -7.35 -4.78 11.09
N SER A 207 -6.87 -5.46 12.12
CA SER A 207 -7.19 -5.13 13.52
C SER A 207 -6.11 -4.23 14.13
N GLU A 208 -6.52 -3.17 14.83
CA GLU A 208 -5.58 -2.26 15.53
C GLU A 208 -4.80 -2.98 16.63
N THR A 209 -5.46 -3.92 17.30
CA THR A 209 -4.85 -4.80 18.31
C THR A 209 -4.72 -6.20 17.74
N ARG A 210 -3.63 -6.87 18.07
CA ARG A 210 -3.45 -8.26 17.65
C ARG A 210 -4.59 -9.13 18.18
N LEU A 211 -5.15 -9.95 17.30
CA LEU A 211 -6.22 -10.87 17.67
C LEU A 211 -5.69 -11.96 18.62
N PRO A 212 -6.51 -12.42 19.58
CA PRO A 212 -6.18 -13.58 20.42
C PRO A 212 -5.84 -14.80 19.57
N ASP A 213 -4.54 -15.14 19.54
CA ASP A 213 -4.03 -16.14 18.60
C ASP A 213 -2.73 -16.81 19.06
N LEU A 214 -2.46 -18.01 18.54
CA LEU A 214 -1.19 -18.74 18.67
C LEU A 214 -0.52 -18.86 17.30
N ASP A 215 0.43 -17.98 17.01
CA ASP A 215 1.10 -17.93 15.72
C ASP A 215 2.32 -18.88 15.66
N LEU A 216 2.37 -19.80 14.68
CA LEU A 216 3.61 -20.48 14.30
C LEU A 216 4.44 -19.61 13.34
N LEU A 217 5.34 -18.79 13.87
CA LEU A 217 6.08 -17.79 13.09
C LEU A 217 7.07 -18.42 12.11
N THR A 218 7.97 -19.24 12.63
CA THR A 218 9.06 -19.82 11.86
C THR A 218 9.33 -21.24 12.29
N VAL A 219 9.71 -22.06 11.31
CA VAL A 219 10.28 -23.38 11.53
C VAL A 219 11.57 -23.41 10.74
N ASN A 220 12.69 -23.29 11.45
CA ASN A 220 14.02 -23.14 10.86
C ASN A 220 14.68 -24.51 10.75
N ALA A 221 14.11 -25.35 9.89
CA ALA A 221 14.68 -26.66 9.61
C ALA A 221 15.97 -26.56 8.80
N PRO A 222 17.04 -27.28 9.18
CA PRO A 222 18.22 -27.43 8.33
C PRO A 222 17.88 -28.04 6.96
N THR A 223 18.50 -27.54 5.90
CA THR A 223 18.23 -27.99 4.52
C THR A 223 18.62 -29.45 4.29
N TYR A 224 19.63 -29.94 5.03
CA TYR A 224 20.07 -31.32 5.00
C TYR A 224 20.35 -31.85 6.41
N GLY A 225 20.25 -33.16 6.57
CA GLY A 225 20.69 -33.86 7.76
C GLY A 225 21.22 -35.25 7.42
N ILE A 226 21.99 -35.81 8.35
CA ILE A 226 22.61 -37.12 8.21
C ILE A 226 21.58 -38.20 8.53
N VAL A 227 21.44 -39.18 7.64
CA VAL A 227 20.55 -40.32 7.87
C VAL A 227 21.04 -41.12 9.07
N GLY A 228 20.15 -41.41 10.02
CA GLY A 228 20.49 -42.10 11.26
C GLY A 228 20.93 -41.17 12.40
N GLU A 229 20.88 -39.86 12.22
CA GLU A 229 21.15 -38.90 13.30
C GLU A 229 19.91 -38.11 13.72
N ASN A 230 19.95 -37.56 14.94
CA ASN A 230 18.91 -36.68 15.46
C ASN A 230 19.20 -35.25 15.03
N LEU A 231 18.31 -34.69 14.22
CA LEU A 231 18.31 -33.30 13.82
C LEU A 231 17.53 -32.46 14.81
N GLN A 232 18.07 -31.30 15.15
CA GLN A 232 17.37 -30.26 15.89
C GLN A 232 16.62 -29.37 14.91
N ILE A 233 15.31 -29.22 15.12
CA ILE A 233 14.45 -28.32 14.33
C ILE A 233 13.96 -27.21 15.26
N PRO A 234 14.63 -26.05 15.26
CA PRO A 234 14.17 -24.86 15.97
C PRO A 234 12.86 -24.34 15.37
N PHE A 235 11.94 -23.95 16.23
CA PHE A 235 10.71 -23.28 15.84
C PHE A 235 10.43 -22.11 16.79
N THR A 236 9.63 -21.16 16.30
CA THR A 236 9.21 -19.98 17.06
C THR A 236 7.70 -19.91 17.08
N ILE A 237 7.12 -19.93 18.28
CA ILE A 237 5.67 -19.75 18.49
C ILE A 237 5.46 -18.44 19.24
N ARG A 238 4.52 -17.62 18.79
CA ARG A 238 4.11 -16.40 19.49
C ARG A 238 2.70 -16.55 20.01
N SER A 239 2.53 -16.34 21.31
CA SER A 239 1.20 -16.25 21.91
C SER A 239 0.77 -14.79 21.96
N SER A 240 -0.43 -14.52 21.44
CA SER A 240 -1.15 -13.24 21.58
C SER A 240 -2.36 -13.39 22.53
N LEU A 241 -2.38 -14.49 23.31
CA LEU A 241 -3.42 -14.77 24.28
C LEU A 241 -3.06 -14.14 25.62
N ASN A 242 -4.09 -13.71 26.36
CA ASN A 242 -3.95 -13.14 27.71
C ASN A 242 -3.81 -14.19 28.82
N ARG A 243 -3.49 -15.44 28.47
CA ARG A 243 -3.30 -16.54 29.42
C ARG A 243 -2.16 -17.46 28.99
N GLU A 244 -1.61 -18.18 29.95
CA GLU A 244 -0.68 -19.27 29.66
C GLU A 244 -1.41 -20.43 28.97
N VAL A 245 -0.79 -21.00 27.92
CA VAL A 245 -1.31 -22.16 27.21
C VAL A 245 -0.30 -23.30 27.28
N LYS A 246 -0.75 -24.43 27.84
CA LYS A 246 -0.02 -25.70 27.79
C LYS A 246 -0.53 -26.49 26.60
N THR A 247 0.33 -26.70 25.61
CA THR A 247 -0.02 -27.41 24.38
C THR A 247 1.04 -28.44 24.02
N THR A 248 0.71 -29.32 23.09
CA THR A 248 1.61 -30.35 22.58
C THR A 248 1.86 -30.08 21.10
N ILE A 249 3.12 -29.83 20.77
CA ILE A 249 3.57 -29.70 19.40
C ILE A 249 3.73 -31.11 18.82
N ARG A 250 3.23 -31.31 17.61
CA ARG A 250 3.34 -32.54 16.85
C ARG A 250 4.13 -32.26 15.58
N LEU A 251 5.20 -33.02 15.38
CA LEU A 251 5.96 -33.08 14.13
C LEU A 251 5.61 -34.38 13.43
N ARG A 252 5.06 -34.31 12.22
CA ARG A 252 4.62 -35.46 11.43
C ARG A 252 5.32 -35.52 10.07
N ASP A 253 5.60 -36.73 9.63
CA ASP A 253 6.12 -37.04 8.29
C ASP A 253 5.01 -37.54 7.36
N GLU A 254 5.22 -37.50 6.04
CA GLU A 254 4.29 -38.03 5.02
C GLU A 254 3.97 -39.51 5.24
N ALA A 255 4.93 -40.28 5.78
CA ALA A 255 4.76 -41.68 6.14
C ALA A 255 3.93 -41.91 7.42
N GLY A 256 3.39 -40.85 8.04
CA GLY A 256 2.53 -40.94 9.24
C GLY A 256 3.30 -41.07 10.57
N ARG A 257 4.63 -41.05 10.55
CA ARG A 257 5.45 -41.03 11.77
C ARG A 257 5.27 -39.70 12.48
N GLU A 258 5.13 -39.73 13.80
CA GLU A 258 4.95 -38.52 14.59
C GLU A 258 5.85 -38.47 15.82
N ARG A 259 6.30 -37.26 16.15
CA ARG A 259 6.98 -36.93 17.40
C ARG A 259 6.22 -35.81 18.07
N THR A 260 6.00 -35.93 19.37
CA THR A 260 5.30 -34.93 20.16
C THR A 260 6.21 -34.35 21.23
N LYS A 261 6.02 -33.07 21.53
CA LYS A 261 6.70 -32.36 22.61
C LYS A 261 5.72 -31.44 23.33
N ALA A 262 5.62 -31.58 24.65
CA ALA A 262 4.83 -30.67 25.47
C ALA A 262 5.57 -29.34 25.64
N ILE A 263 4.86 -28.22 25.46
CA ILE A 263 5.39 -26.86 25.62
C ILE A 263 4.41 -26.01 26.44
N THR A 264 4.94 -25.05 27.18
CA THR A 264 4.15 -24.04 27.88
C THR A 264 4.44 -22.69 27.25
N LEU A 265 3.38 -22.05 26.74
CA LEU A 265 3.44 -20.77 26.05
C LEU A 265 2.95 -19.68 27.02
N PRO A 266 3.85 -18.80 27.51
CA PRO A 266 3.45 -17.66 28.33
C PRO A 266 2.59 -16.65 27.55
N PRO A 267 1.71 -15.90 28.23
CA PRO A 267 0.84 -14.92 27.60
C PRO A 267 1.61 -13.79 26.93
N ASN A 268 1.14 -13.31 25.77
CA ASN A 268 1.68 -12.16 25.04
C ASN A 268 3.20 -12.21 24.82
N LYS A 269 3.77 -13.41 24.62
CA LYS A 269 5.21 -13.61 24.50
C LYS A 269 5.56 -14.59 23.39
N THR A 270 6.74 -14.38 22.81
CA THR A 270 7.35 -15.29 21.85
C THR A 270 8.20 -16.34 22.57
N THR A 271 7.97 -17.61 22.25
CA THR A 271 8.70 -18.76 22.79
C THR A 271 9.53 -19.39 21.68
N TYR A 272 10.81 -19.61 21.97
CA TYR A 272 11.76 -20.28 21.09
C TYR A 272 12.05 -21.65 21.68
N ASP A 273 11.87 -22.70 20.89
CA ASP A 273 12.15 -24.06 21.34
C ASP A 273 12.51 -24.95 20.14
N THR A 274 12.97 -26.16 20.43
CA THR A 274 13.50 -27.11 19.43
C THR A 274 12.86 -28.48 19.63
N ILE A 275 12.50 -29.12 18.52
CA ILE A 275 12.08 -30.53 18.50
C ILE A 275 13.14 -31.39 17.80
N LEU A 276 13.39 -32.58 18.34
CA LEU A 276 14.32 -33.54 17.77
C LEU A 276 13.61 -34.44 16.76
N TRP A 277 14.22 -34.63 15.60
CA TRP A 277 13.72 -35.51 14.56
C TRP A 277 14.82 -36.39 14.00
N ARG A 278 14.57 -37.71 13.87
CA ARG A 278 15.54 -38.66 13.32
C ARG A 278 15.24 -38.93 11.86
N LEU A 279 16.19 -38.61 10.98
CA LEU A 279 16.09 -38.95 9.55
C LEU A 279 16.40 -40.44 9.36
N GLU A 280 15.52 -41.17 8.69
CA GLU A 280 15.69 -42.62 8.45
C GLU A 280 15.89 -42.98 6.99
N LYS A 281 15.51 -42.09 6.07
CA LYS A 281 15.59 -42.33 4.64
C LYS A 281 16.44 -41.27 3.97
N GLU A 282 17.18 -41.70 2.96
CA GLU A 282 17.87 -40.83 2.03
C GLU A 282 16.85 -40.13 1.12
N GLY A 283 17.16 -38.90 0.72
CA GLY A 283 16.31 -38.09 -0.15
C GLY A 283 15.46 -37.06 0.58
N SER A 284 14.57 -36.41 -0.17
CA SER A 284 13.73 -35.32 0.31
C SER A 284 12.56 -35.86 1.14
N SER A 285 12.41 -35.40 2.38
CA SER A 285 11.26 -35.71 3.26
C SER A 285 10.53 -34.42 3.62
N THR A 286 9.21 -34.37 3.41
CA THR A 286 8.37 -33.24 3.85
C THR A 286 7.86 -33.52 5.24
N LEU A 287 8.13 -32.60 6.16
CA LEU A 287 7.65 -32.66 7.53
C LEU A 287 6.64 -31.54 7.79
N GLU A 288 5.68 -31.81 8.66
CA GLU A 288 4.68 -30.85 9.10
C GLU A 288 4.75 -30.69 10.62
N LEU A 289 5.03 -29.48 11.07
CA LEU A 289 4.96 -29.12 12.48
C LEU A 289 3.62 -28.42 12.74
N SER A 290 2.84 -28.96 13.67
CA SER A 290 1.53 -28.43 14.04
C SER A 290 1.24 -28.53 15.53
N PHE A 291 0.28 -27.75 16.01
CA PHE A 291 -0.27 -27.88 17.37
C PHE A 291 -1.79 -27.73 17.33
N PRO A 292 -2.53 -28.33 18.29
CA PRO A 292 -3.98 -28.22 18.32
C PRO A 292 -4.41 -26.79 18.65
N PRO A 293 -5.57 -26.34 18.12
CA PRO A 293 -6.10 -25.01 18.42
C PRO A 293 -6.44 -24.88 19.90
N SER A 294 -6.14 -23.71 20.46
CA SER A 294 -6.43 -23.37 21.85
C SER A 294 -7.80 -22.73 22.00
N GLN A 295 -8.40 -22.88 23.19
CA GLN A 295 -9.66 -22.20 23.49
C GLN A 295 -9.47 -20.67 23.49
N GLY A 296 -10.35 -19.96 22.79
CA GLY A 296 -10.30 -18.50 22.65
C GLY A 296 -9.37 -18.01 21.54
N GLU A 297 -8.75 -18.92 20.79
CA GLU A 297 -8.00 -18.63 19.57
C GLU A 297 -8.96 -18.35 18.41
N LEU A 298 -8.64 -17.33 17.61
CA LEU A 298 -9.50 -16.89 16.53
C LEU A 298 -9.02 -17.30 15.13
N VAL A 299 -7.75 -17.67 14.97
CA VAL A 299 -7.14 -17.95 13.66
C VAL A 299 -6.43 -19.32 13.65
N PRO A 300 -7.16 -20.44 13.70
CA PRO A 300 -6.53 -21.77 13.83
C PRO A 300 -5.81 -22.29 12.58
N LEU A 301 -5.94 -21.61 11.44
CA LEU A 301 -5.34 -22.03 10.18
C LEU A 301 -3.81 -21.86 10.13
N ASN A 302 -3.23 -21.00 10.96
CA ASN A 302 -1.78 -20.73 10.99
C ASN A 302 -1.00 -21.64 11.96
N ASN A 303 -1.67 -22.60 12.61
CA ASN A 303 -1.08 -23.50 13.60
C ASN A 303 -0.22 -24.62 12.99
N SER A 304 -0.12 -24.69 11.68
CA SER A 304 0.64 -25.74 10.96
C SER A 304 1.59 -25.13 9.93
N ARG A 305 2.81 -25.66 9.85
CA ARG A 305 3.75 -25.38 8.76
C ARG A 305 4.38 -26.64 8.22
N LYS A 306 4.42 -26.73 6.89
CA LYS A 306 5.16 -27.74 6.14
C LYS A 306 6.53 -27.20 5.72
N PHE A 307 7.53 -28.06 5.79
CA PHE A 307 8.89 -27.77 5.34
C PHE A 307 9.55 -29.06 4.86
N THR A 308 10.63 -28.93 4.09
CA THR A 308 11.29 -30.06 3.45
C THR A 308 12.73 -30.15 3.92
N ILE A 309 13.17 -31.37 4.26
CA ILE A 309 14.54 -31.68 4.67
C ILE A 309 15.09 -32.78 3.77
N SER A 310 16.33 -32.64 3.30
CA SER A 310 17.01 -33.70 2.53
C SER A 310 17.91 -34.56 3.42
N GLY A 311 17.60 -35.84 3.54
CA GLY A 311 18.47 -36.83 4.16
C GLY A 311 19.62 -37.20 3.22
N LYS A 312 20.86 -36.98 3.65
CA LYS A 312 22.06 -37.43 2.95
C LYS A 312 22.72 -38.54 3.76
N PRO A 313 23.18 -39.63 3.12
CA PRO A 313 24.10 -40.53 3.79
C PRO A 313 25.43 -39.78 3.94
N GLU A 314 25.97 -39.76 5.15
CA GLU A 314 27.36 -39.40 5.36
C GLU A 314 28.17 -40.69 5.50
N LYS A 315 29.16 -40.86 4.62
CA LYS A 315 30.17 -41.92 4.74
C LYS A 315 31.52 -41.26 4.94
N ILE A 316 32.19 -41.59 6.02
CA ILE A 316 33.55 -41.16 6.30
C ILE A 316 34.48 -42.02 5.45
N ARG A 317 35.18 -41.38 4.51
CA ARG A 317 36.21 -42.06 3.71
C ARG A 317 37.50 -42.16 4.52
N VAL A 318 37.93 -43.37 4.81
CA VAL A 318 39.16 -43.62 5.59
C VAL A 318 40.14 -44.39 4.72
N LEU A 319 41.33 -43.82 4.54
CA LEU A 319 42.47 -44.52 3.93
C LEU A 319 43.39 -45.01 5.05
N VAL A 320 43.53 -46.32 5.17
CA VAL A 320 44.49 -46.94 6.10
C VAL A 320 45.71 -47.37 5.31
N VAL A 321 46.85 -46.74 5.58
CA VAL A 321 48.15 -47.03 4.95
C VAL A 321 49.09 -47.61 6.01
N GLU A 322 49.61 -48.81 5.77
CA GLU A 322 50.62 -49.39 6.67
C GLU A 322 51.69 -50.17 5.90
N SER A 323 52.95 -50.05 6.33
CA SER A 323 54.07 -50.70 5.64
C SER A 323 54.22 -52.19 5.95
N LEU A 324 53.61 -52.67 7.05
CA LEU A 324 53.71 -54.06 7.51
C LEU A 324 52.36 -54.53 8.08
N PRO A 325 51.92 -55.77 7.84
CA PRO A 325 50.64 -56.27 8.33
C PRO A 325 50.71 -56.63 9.83
N ARG A 326 50.60 -55.62 10.69
CA ARG A 326 50.61 -55.81 12.16
C ARG A 326 49.23 -56.19 12.70
N TRP A 327 49.18 -56.58 13.97
CA TRP A 327 47.92 -56.96 14.63
C TRP A 327 46.96 -55.77 14.75
N GLU A 328 47.50 -54.57 14.93
CA GLU A 328 46.81 -53.30 15.02
C GLU A 328 46.14 -52.94 13.68
N TYR A 329 46.82 -53.14 12.56
CA TYR A 329 46.25 -52.99 11.22
C TYR A 329 44.98 -53.83 11.06
N ARG A 330 45.07 -55.12 11.40
CA ARG A 330 43.94 -56.06 11.28
C ARG A 330 42.78 -55.64 12.16
N PHE A 331 43.06 -55.14 13.37
CA PHE A 331 42.03 -54.65 14.28
C PHE A 331 41.32 -53.41 13.71
N LEU A 332 42.08 -52.39 13.30
CA LEU A 332 41.54 -51.15 12.73
C LEU A 332 40.76 -51.40 11.44
N ARG A 333 41.31 -52.19 10.52
CA ARG A 333 40.63 -52.58 9.28
C ARG A 333 39.30 -53.27 9.56
N ASN A 334 39.27 -54.23 10.48
CA ASN A 334 38.05 -54.97 10.79
C ASN A 334 37.03 -54.12 11.56
N ALA A 335 37.48 -53.20 12.43
CA ALA A 335 36.60 -52.29 13.13
C ALA A 335 35.94 -51.29 12.15
N LEU A 336 36.75 -50.66 11.29
CA LEU A 336 36.30 -49.68 10.31
C LEU A 336 35.46 -50.31 9.19
N SER A 337 35.81 -51.51 8.73
CA SER A 337 35.04 -52.22 7.69
C SER A 337 33.66 -52.70 8.18
N ARG A 338 33.45 -52.79 9.50
CA ARG A 338 32.16 -53.20 10.09
C ARG A 338 31.25 -52.00 10.33
N ASP A 339 31.77 -50.79 10.30
CA ASP A 339 30.99 -49.57 10.49
C ASP A 339 30.29 -49.19 9.17
N PRO A 340 28.95 -49.21 9.09
CA PRO A 340 28.21 -48.84 7.89
C PRO A 340 28.39 -47.36 7.49
N GLY A 341 28.88 -46.51 8.40
CA GLY A 341 29.23 -45.11 8.15
C GLY A 341 30.62 -44.89 7.58
N VAL A 342 31.42 -45.94 7.33
CA VAL A 342 32.80 -45.81 6.86
C VAL A 342 32.99 -46.46 5.48
N GLU A 343 33.60 -45.70 4.56
CA GLU A 343 34.10 -46.21 3.29
C GLU A 343 35.62 -46.39 3.39
N LEU A 344 36.05 -47.65 3.54
CA LEU A 344 37.43 -48.00 3.81
C LEU A 344 38.21 -48.28 2.52
N SER A 345 39.34 -47.61 2.35
CA SER A 345 40.38 -47.97 1.38
C SER A 345 41.65 -48.39 2.11
N CYS A 346 42.32 -49.44 1.63
CA CYS A 346 43.51 -49.99 2.25
C CYS A 346 44.66 -49.98 1.24
N PHE A 347 45.84 -49.51 1.66
CA PHE A 347 47.08 -49.55 0.89
C PHE A 347 48.23 -50.16 1.69
#